data_AF-A0A6A6DH89-F1
#
_entry.id   AF-A0A6A6DH89-F1
#
_cell.length_a   1.000
_cell.length_b   1.000
_cell.length_c   1.000
_cell.angle_alpha   90.00
_cell.angle_beta   90.00
_cell.angle_gamma   90.00
#
_symmetry.space_group_name_H-M   'P 1'
#
loop_
_entity.id
_entity.type
_entity.pdbx_description
1 polymer ?
#
loop_
_entity_poly.entity_id
_entity_poly.type
_entity_poly.pdbx_seq_one_letter_code
_entity_poly.pdbx_strand_id
1 'polypeptide(L)'
;MDSQPPDTDLNKLKDFVYEKNAGGGTFIYVINGGAAWKNMNDDGDNEFNVDTTEVLQTQASKEKNEAPDSDSGSDSHGTMVASIVVGKKYGVAKAATLVVVKTTKTVSDFLQGLELVSTDLKDKEDRRSKSVVISSLGFKGRLDHDKGKADPDGVLMGTYFDELFAGGTPFITSSGNRAQLFPNIDRLPKVLEDKDTPIINVGAVDFDGNRADFSQYGPQLTINGPGVDVTGQSRDDGKPRTDSGTSFSTPQVAGIIATYLTYDPPPWDGSKQGKERVQAIKDYILSDKSSWVRKAGSDLRVIWNGATKDDHKSVGANSCRVPNSKLKRQVDCDNTPPSPPPAGKKCYGTNDRKYVDRKTIKKLIDDIFCKNAAEQGHLDENSGSISRVYNQGSMEQLAIAMDWRPGLDFKPDEQKCKDIMYELMDGCDTNSNKWKGGGEKMDGEVKYRWGPEATRQPIDVAPFGGCDNTYKFVLDDNAVWGSGWLGADFGHALLEGLKGKGLSPTDWKFEYGMGDDKREWTAWFHTTAIAEDRIEDVLKDVSGIGVDCNA
;
A
#
# COMPACT_ATOMS: atom_id res chain seq x y z
N MET A 1 4.37 -1.66 -12.61
CA MET A 1 3.83 -2.92 -13.15
C MET A 1 5.00 -3.72 -13.64
N ASP A 2 5.10 -4.98 -13.23
CA ASP A 2 6.30 -5.75 -13.53
C ASP A 2 5.99 -7.17 -13.94
N SER A 3 6.06 -7.40 -15.24
CA SER A 3 5.90 -8.71 -15.86
C SER A 3 7.16 -9.00 -16.65
N GLN A 4 8.18 -9.51 -15.97
CA GLN A 4 9.51 -9.73 -16.57
C GLN A 4 9.70 -11.18 -17.00
N PRO A 5 10.42 -11.43 -18.11
CA PRO A 5 10.72 -12.79 -18.56
C PRO A 5 11.64 -13.54 -17.59
N PRO A 6 11.59 -14.88 -17.60
CA PRO A 6 12.51 -15.73 -16.84
C PRO A 6 13.99 -15.40 -17.05
N ASP A 7 14.79 -15.64 -16.02
CA ASP A 7 16.24 -15.47 -15.99
C ASP A 7 16.72 -14.04 -16.29
N THR A 8 15.83 -13.04 -16.18
CA THR A 8 16.21 -11.65 -16.36
C THR A 8 16.77 -11.08 -15.09
N ASP A 9 17.81 -10.27 -15.21
CA ASP A 9 18.23 -9.38 -14.13
C ASP A 9 17.15 -8.32 -13.94
N LEU A 10 16.28 -8.56 -12.95
CA LEU A 10 15.13 -7.71 -12.66
C LEU A 10 15.57 -6.26 -12.40
N ASN A 11 16.80 -6.01 -11.93
CA ASN A 11 17.31 -4.65 -11.71
C ASN A 11 17.60 -3.87 -13.00
N LYS A 12 17.66 -4.56 -14.15
CA LYS A 12 18.03 -3.97 -15.45
C LYS A 12 16.83 -3.68 -16.36
N LEU A 13 15.68 -4.32 -16.16
CA LEU A 13 14.47 -4.03 -16.92
C LEU A 13 13.60 -3.06 -16.12
N LYS A 14 13.38 -1.87 -16.70
CA LYS A 14 12.58 -0.79 -16.10
C LYS A 14 11.33 -0.45 -16.92
N ASP A 15 11.10 -1.25 -17.93
CA ASP A 15 10.04 -1.11 -18.91
C ASP A 15 9.01 -2.21 -18.75
N PHE A 16 7.80 -1.89 -19.20
CA PHE A 16 6.73 -2.84 -19.33
C PHE A 16 6.44 -3.04 -20.82
N VAL A 17 6.83 -4.20 -21.32
CA VAL A 17 6.52 -4.62 -22.70
C VAL A 17 5.17 -5.29 -22.70
N TYR A 18 4.33 -4.91 -23.64
CA TYR A 18 2.99 -5.45 -23.81
C TYR A 18 2.66 -5.53 -25.29
N GLU A 19 1.75 -6.44 -25.63
CA GLU A 19 1.25 -6.59 -26.99
C GLU A 19 0.45 -5.34 -27.40
N LYS A 20 0.56 -4.95 -28.68
CA LYS A 20 0.07 -3.67 -29.21
C LYS A 20 -1.43 -3.44 -29.00
N ASN A 21 -2.27 -4.48 -29.12
CA ASN A 21 -3.70 -4.38 -28.89
C ASN A 21 -4.01 -4.12 -27.40
N ALA A 22 -3.14 -4.49 -26.46
CA ALA A 22 -3.20 -4.10 -25.05
C ALA A 22 -4.57 -4.32 -24.37
N GLY A 23 -5.25 -5.41 -24.72
CA GLY A 23 -6.59 -5.73 -24.21
C GLY A 23 -7.75 -5.06 -24.97
N GLY A 24 -7.49 -4.41 -26.10
CA GLY A 24 -8.52 -3.80 -26.95
C GLY A 24 -9.64 -4.79 -27.30
N GLY A 25 -10.89 -4.35 -27.11
CA GLY A 25 -12.08 -5.18 -27.34
C GLY A 25 -12.49 -6.06 -26.16
N THR A 26 -11.83 -5.95 -25.01
CA THR A 26 -12.20 -6.65 -23.76
C THR A 26 -12.81 -5.70 -22.73
N PHE A 27 -13.47 -6.28 -21.72
CA PHE A 27 -14.14 -5.55 -20.65
C PHE A 27 -13.61 -6.01 -19.29
N ILE A 28 -13.34 -5.06 -18.41
CA ILE A 28 -12.81 -5.34 -17.07
C ILE A 28 -13.78 -4.74 -16.06
N TYR A 29 -14.52 -5.60 -15.38
CA TYR A 29 -15.48 -5.21 -14.35
C TYR A 29 -14.77 -5.09 -13.00
N VAL A 30 -14.66 -3.87 -12.48
CA VAL A 30 -13.97 -3.59 -11.21
C VAL A 30 -14.99 -3.38 -10.10
N ILE A 31 -15.20 -4.40 -9.26
CA ILE A 31 -16.08 -4.32 -8.08
C ILE A 31 -15.33 -3.72 -6.90
N ASN A 32 -15.62 -2.46 -6.58
CA ASN A 32 -14.95 -1.69 -5.53
C ASN A 32 -15.83 -0.54 -5.02
N GLY A 33 -15.23 0.44 -4.33
CA GLY A 33 -15.87 1.70 -3.91
C GLY A 33 -16.18 2.68 -5.05
N GLY A 34 -15.98 2.29 -6.31
CA GLY A 34 -15.97 3.16 -7.48
C GLY A 34 -14.55 3.46 -7.98
N ALA A 35 -14.41 4.40 -8.91
CA ALA A 35 -13.14 4.90 -9.41
C ALA A 35 -13.33 6.37 -9.82
N ALA A 36 -12.33 7.22 -9.61
CA ALA A 36 -12.39 8.61 -10.06
C ALA A 36 -11.93 8.74 -11.52
N TRP A 37 -12.61 8.05 -12.46
CA TRP A 37 -12.08 7.84 -13.81
C TRP A 37 -12.06 9.09 -14.71
N LYS A 38 -12.69 10.19 -14.28
CA LYS A 38 -12.63 11.48 -14.98
C LYS A 38 -11.47 12.36 -14.51
N ASN A 39 -10.75 11.98 -13.46
CA ASN A 39 -9.60 12.75 -13.02
C ASN A 39 -8.45 12.60 -14.01
N MET A 40 -7.86 13.74 -14.38
CA MET A 40 -6.61 13.75 -15.16
C MET A 40 -5.45 13.25 -14.29
N ASN A 41 -4.48 12.60 -14.91
CA ASN A 41 -3.24 12.23 -14.25
C ASN A 41 -2.31 13.45 -14.10
N ASP A 42 -1.15 13.23 -13.48
CA ASP A 42 -0.11 14.23 -13.25
C ASP A 42 0.52 14.81 -14.53
N ASP A 43 0.30 14.20 -15.68
CA ASP A 43 0.73 14.73 -16.98
C ASP A 43 -0.33 15.66 -17.60
N GLY A 44 -1.50 15.81 -16.96
CA GLY A 44 -2.64 16.56 -17.49
C GLY A 44 -3.48 15.80 -18.53
N ASP A 45 -3.26 14.50 -18.67
CA ASP A 45 -3.97 13.62 -19.60
C ASP A 45 -5.02 12.77 -18.86
N ASN A 46 -6.02 12.27 -19.58
CA ASN A 46 -6.97 11.31 -19.02
C ASN A 46 -6.28 9.94 -18.79
N GLU A 47 -6.18 9.51 -17.53
CA GLU A 47 -5.67 8.17 -17.19
C GLU A 47 -6.55 7.06 -17.75
N PHE A 48 -7.86 7.27 -17.72
CA PHE A 48 -8.84 6.32 -18.25
C PHE A 48 -9.35 6.79 -19.61
N ASN A 49 -9.92 5.86 -20.38
CA ASN A 49 -10.69 6.25 -21.56
C ASN A 49 -12.09 6.69 -21.13
N VAL A 50 -12.27 8.00 -20.98
CA VAL A 50 -13.52 8.61 -20.48
C VAL A 50 -14.72 8.33 -21.39
N ASP A 51 -14.51 8.14 -22.69
CA ASP A 51 -15.57 7.94 -23.68
C ASP A 51 -16.11 6.51 -23.69
N THR A 52 -15.30 5.55 -23.24
CA THR A 52 -15.66 4.12 -23.23
C THR A 52 -15.89 3.57 -21.83
N THR A 53 -15.62 4.32 -20.77
CA THR A 53 -15.81 3.84 -19.39
C THR A 53 -17.30 3.73 -19.06
N GLU A 54 -17.73 2.56 -18.58
CA GLU A 54 -19.10 2.26 -18.17
C GLU A 54 -19.22 2.14 -16.65
N VAL A 55 -20.44 2.28 -16.13
CA VAL A 55 -20.72 2.27 -14.69
C VAL A 55 -21.95 1.45 -14.38
N LEU A 56 -21.78 0.49 -13.48
CA LEU A 56 -22.85 -0.24 -12.80
C LEU A 56 -22.82 0.19 -11.34
N GLN A 57 -23.89 0.84 -10.86
CA GLN A 57 -23.94 1.37 -9.51
C GLN A 57 -25.05 0.70 -8.72
N THR A 58 -24.70 0.18 -7.55
CA THR A 58 -25.65 -0.45 -6.63
C THR A 58 -26.63 0.55 -6.05
N GLN A 59 -27.77 0.03 -5.59
CA GLN A 59 -28.82 0.85 -4.98
C GLN A 59 -28.32 1.53 -3.70
N ALA A 60 -27.56 0.81 -2.86
CA ALA A 60 -27.01 1.37 -1.63
C ALA A 60 -26.03 2.54 -1.90
N SER A 61 -25.23 2.46 -2.98
CA SER A 61 -24.36 3.56 -3.39
C SER A 61 -25.16 4.76 -3.88
N LYS A 62 -26.24 4.55 -4.64
CA LYS A 62 -27.15 5.62 -5.09
C LYS A 62 -27.85 6.30 -3.91
N GLU A 63 -28.34 5.53 -2.94
CA GLU A 63 -29.03 6.05 -1.74
C GLU A 63 -28.10 6.90 -0.86
N LYS A 64 -26.80 6.63 -0.88
CA LYS A 64 -25.78 7.47 -0.25
C LYS A 64 -25.41 8.73 -1.04
N ASN A 65 -26.09 8.99 -2.17
CA ASN A 65 -25.80 10.08 -3.10
C ASN A 65 -24.34 10.09 -3.59
N GLU A 66 -23.71 8.91 -3.72
CA GLU A 66 -22.36 8.84 -4.24
C GLU A 66 -22.39 9.09 -5.76
N ALA A 67 -21.55 10.01 -6.24
CA ALA A 67 -21.46 10.28 -7.67
C ALA A 67 -20.94 9.03 -8.42
N PRO A 68 -21.48 8.69 -9.61
CA PRO A 68 -21.05 7.51 -10.35
C PRO A 68 -19.54 7.49 -10.57
N ASP A 69 -18.97 8.63 -10.97
CA ASP A 69 -17.56 8.89 -11.30
C ASP A 69 -16.68 9.23 -10.10
N SER A 70 -17.15 8.92 -8.89
CA SER A 70 -16.36 9.02 -7.68
C SER A 70 -15.87 7.67 -7.21
N ASP A 71 -14.71 7.67 -6.57
CA ASP A 71 -14.30 6.60 -5.66
C ASP A 71 -14.66 7.03 -4.23
N SER A 72 -15.52 6.30 -3.54
CA SER A 72 -15.93 6.63 -2.16
C SER A 72 -15.00 6.04 -1.09
N GLY A 73 -14.02 5.21 -1.46
CA GLY A 73 -13.07 4.62 -0.51
C GLY A 73 -12.01 5.60 -0.03
N SER A 74 -11.94 5.86 1.29
CA SER A 74 -11.06 6.85 1.95
C SER A 74 -9.57 6.84 1.57
N ASP A 75 -9.11 5.80 0.87
CA ASP A 75 -7.73 5.45 0.55
C ASP A 75 -7.40 5.48 -0.96
N SER A 76 -8.29 5.98 -1.83
CA SER A 76 -8.15 5.90 -3.29
C SER A 76 -8.11 4.47 -3.86
N HIS A 77 -8.51 3.47 -3.08
CA HIS A 77 -8.27 2.06 -3.43
C HIS A 77 -8.95 1.63 -4.73
N GLY A 78 -10.18 2.08 -4.99
CA GLY A 78 -10.90 1.73 -6.21
C GLY A 78 -10.27 2.33 -7.46
N THR A 79 -9.86 3.60 -7.38
CA THR A 79 -9.16 4.32 -8.45
C THR A 79 -7.79 3.72 -8.73
N MET A 80 -7.03 3.37 -7.68
CA MET A 80 -5.74 2.70 -7.83
C MET A 80 -5.88 1.33 -8.50
N VAL A 81 -6.84 0.49 -8.05
CA VAL A 81 -7.09 -0.82 -8.66
C VAL A 81 -7.46 -0.66 -10.14
N ALA A 82 -8.37 0.26 -10.46
CA ALA A 82 -8.75 0.56 -11.85
C ALA A 82 -7.55 1.06 -12.68
N SER A 83 -6.75 1.96 -12.13
CA SER A 83 -5.58 2.54 -12.81
C SER A 83 -4.53 1.48 -13.14
N ILE A 84 -4.26 0.52 -12.22
CA ILE A 84 -3.30 -0.56 -12.46
C ILE A 84 -3.78 -1.57 -13.50
N VAL A 85 -5.10 -1.74 -13.67
CA VAL A 85 -5.62 -2.70 -14.64
C VAL A 85 -5.77 -2.10 -16.05
N VAL A 86 -6.36 -0.90 -16.19
CA VAL A 86 -6.71 -0.30 -17.51
C VAL A 86 -6.08 1.07 -17.79
N GLY A 87 -5.42 1.68 -16.81
CA GLY A 87 -4.90 3.04 -16.93
C GLY A 87 -3.89 3.20 -18.07
N LYS A 88 -3.92 4.34 -18.76
CA LYS A 88 -2.98 4.62 -19.86
C LYS A 88 -1.54 4.68 -19.34
N LYS A 89 -1.31 5.32 -18.20
CA LYS A 89 0.03 5.42 -17.60
C LYS A 89 0.36 4.16 -16.82
N TYR A 90 -0.51 3.75 -15.89
CA TYR A 90 -0.19 2.71 -14.91
C TYR A 90 -0.82 1.34 -15.19
N GLY A 91 -1.59 1.19 -16.26
CA GLY A 91 -2.40 0.00 -16.53
C GLY A 91 -1.72 -1.07 -17.38
N VAL A 92 -2.09 -2.33 -17.12
CA VAL A 92 -1.63 -3.51 -17.87
C VAL A 92 -2.38 -3.64 -19.20
N ALA A 93 -3.72 -3.65 -19.16
CA ALA A 93 -4.60 -3.76 -20.32
C ALA A 93 -5.07 -2.37 -20.77
N LYS A 94 -4.11 -1.57 -21.27
CA LYS A 94 -4.28 -0.13 -21.53
C LYS A 94 -5.40 0.24 -22.51
N ALA A 95 -5.85 -0.70 -23.34
CA ALA A 95 -6.91 -0.48 -24.32
C ALA A 95 -8.21 -1.23 -23.99
N ALA A 96 -8.27 -1.94 -22.87
CA ALA A 96 -9.50 -2.59 -22.42
C ALA A 96 -10.52 -1.56 -21.92
N THR A 97 -11.80 -1.91 -22.00
CA THR A 97 -12.91 -1.10 -21.51
C THR A 97 -13.10 -1.32 -20.01
N LEU A 98 -13.00 -0.24 -19.24
CA LEU A 98 -13.33 -0.24 -17.81
C LEU A 98 -14.84 -0.26 -17.62
N VAL A 99 -15.33 -1.21 -16.83
CA VAL A 99 -16.68 -1.19 -16.27
C VAL A 99 -16.56 -1.05 -14.75
N VAL A 100 -16.87 0.13 -14.23
CA VAL A 100 -16.83 0.38 -12.78
C VAL A 100 -18.07 -0.19 -12.14
N VAL A 101 -17.90 -1.11 -11.19
CA VAL A 101 -19.00 -1.67 -10.40
C VAL A 101 -18.92 -1.07 -9.00
N LYS A 102 -19.66 0.01 -8.80
CA LYS A 102 -19.58 0.86 -7.61
C LYS A 102 -20.47 0.32 -6.50
N THR A 103 -19.85 0.04 -5.36
CA THR A 103 -20.44 -0.50 -4.14
C THR A 103 -19.99 0.31 -2.91
N THR A 104 -20.57 0.03 -1.76
CA THR A 104 -20.33 0.64 -0.45
C THR A 104 -19.59 -0.30 0.52
N LYS A 105 -19.02 -1.40 -0.01
CA LYS A 105 -18.17 -2.38 0.71
C LYS A 105 -18.87 -3.20 1.81
N THR A 106 -20.19 -3.38 1.77
CA THR A 106 -20.90 -4.39 2.59
C THR A 106 -21.09 -5.70 1.81
N VAL A 107 -21.41 -6.80 2.51
CA VAL A 107 -21.64 -8.10 1.86
C VAL A 107 -22.86 -8.06 0.94
N SER A 108 -23.98 -7.52 1.43
CA SER A 108 -25.22 -7.40 0.64
C SER A 108 -25.02 -6.56 -0.61
N ASP A 109 -24.23 -5.50 -0.50
CA ASP A 109 -23.96 -4.61 -1.62
C ASP A 109 -22.95 -5.19 -2.61
N PHE A 110 -22.00 -5.99 -2.13
CA PHE A 110 -21.12 -6.80 -2.99
C PHE A 110 -21.91 -7.84 -3.79
N LEU A 111 -22.90 -8.50 -3.17
CA LEU A 111 -23.80 -9.44 -3.85
C LEU A 111 -24.63 -8.73 -4.93
N GLN A 112 -25.17 -7.53 -4.66
CA GLN A 112 -25.84 -6.73 -5.68
C GLN A 112 -24.87 -6.30 -6.80
N GLY A 113 -23.60 -6.02 -6.47
CA GLY A 113 -22.55 -5.79 -7.47
C GLY A 113 -22.35 -6.99 -8.40
N LEU A 114 -22.29 -8.21 -7.86
CA LEU A 114 -22.24 -9.45 -8.65
C LEU A 114 -23.49 -9.65 -9.50
N GLU A 115 -24.67 -9.33 -8.97
CA GLU A 115 -25.94 -9.37 -9.71
C GLU A 115 -25.94 -8.41 -10.91
N LEU A 116 -25.48 -7.16 -10.72
CA LEU A 116 -25.37 -6.18 -11.80
C LEU A 116 -24.41 -6.64 -12.90
N VAL A 117 -23.24 -7.18 -12.53
CA VAL A 117 -22.27 -7.74 -13.47
C VAL A 117 -22.90 -8.90 -14.25
N SER A 118 -23.54 -9.82 -13.54
CA SER A 118 -24.18 -11.00 -14.12
C SER A 118 -25.29 -10.62 -15.10
N THR A 119 -26.09 -9.61 -14.75
CA THR A 119 -27.14 -9.06 -15.62
C THR A 119 -26.56 -8.37 -16.85
N ASP A 120 -25.54 -7.52 -16.70
CA ASP A 120 -24.92 -6.83 -17.84
C ASP A 120 -24.26 -7.81 -18.83
N LEU A 121 -23.58 -8.83 -18.30
CA LEU A 121 -23.01 -9.92 -19.10
C LEU A 121 -24.11 -10.77 -19.75
N LYS A 122 -25.25 -10.96 -19.10
CA LYS A 122 -26.40 -11.66 -19.67
C LYS A 122 -26.96 -10.94 -20.87
N ASP A 123 -27.21 -9.64 -20.72
CA ASP A 123 -27.82 -8.77 -21.73
C ASP A 123 -26.90 -8.48 -22.92
N LYS A 124 -25.58 -8.64 -22.74
CA LYS A 124 -24.56 -8.35 -23.76
C LYS A 124 -23.71 -9.60 -24.03
N GLU A 125 -24.31 -10.61 -24.69
CA GLU A 125 -23.70 -11.93 -24.89
C GLU A 125 -22.28 -11.88 -25.49
N ASP A 126 -22.02 -10.98 -26.45
CA ASP A 126 -20.70 -10.79 -27.08
C ASP A 126 -19.59 -10.36 -26.11
N ARG A 127 -19.94 -9.90 -24.90
CA ARG A 127 -18.99 -9.50 -23.86
C ARG A 127 -18.53 -10.66 -22.99
N ARG A 128 -19.33 -11.72 -22.81
CA ARG A 128 -19.07 -12.76 -21.79
C ARG A 128 -17.67 -13.37 -21.93
N SER A 129 -17.34 -13.87 -23.12
CA SER A 129 -16.03 -14.45 -23.39
C SER A 129 -14.90 -13.42 -23.46
N LYS A 130 -15.20 -12.12 -23.55
CA LYS A 130 -14.24 -11.01 -23.62
C LYS A 130 -14.09 -10.25 -22.31
N SER A 131 -14.63 -10.78 -21.22
CA SER A 131 -14.68 -10.07 -19.93
C SER A 131 -13.84 -10.76 -18.87
N VAL A 132 -13.33 -9.96 -17.93
CA VAL A 132 -12.84 -10.42 -16.63
C VAL A 132 -13.53 -9.62 -15.53
N VAL A 133 -13.77 -10.26 -14.38
CA VAL A 133 -14.32 -9.59 -13.19
C VAL A 133 -13.26 -9.59 -12.10
N ILE A 134 -12.98 -8.41 -11.53
CA ILE A 134 -12.01 -8.25 -10.46
C ILE A 134 -12.66 -7.61 -9.23
N SER A 135 -12.36 -8.16 -8.06
CA SER A 135 -12.60 -7.49 -6.79
C SER A 135 -11.45 -7.71 -5.82
N SER A 136 -10.99 -6.64 -5.19
CA SER A 136 -9.95 -6.74 -4.14
C SER A 136 -10.53 -6.55 -2.73
N LEU A 137 -11.79 -6.94 -2.53
CA LEU A 137 -12.49 -6.87 -1.25
C LEU A 137 -12.45 -8.22 -0.52
N GLY A 138 -12.73 -8.21 0.79
CA GLY A 138 -12.78 -9.42 1.60
C GLY A 138 -13.72 -9.26 2.78
N PHE A 139 -14.60 -10.23 2.98
CA PHE A 139 -15.68 -10.20 3.95
C PHE A 139 -15.59 -11.41 4.88
N LYS A 140 -16.17 -11.31 6.08
CA LYS A 140 -16.24 -12.39 7.09
C LYS A 140 -14.92 -13.17 7.27
N GLY A 141 -14.09 -12.75 8.24
CA GLY A 141 -12.80 -13.42 8.51
C GLY A 141 -12.90 -14.68 9.36
N ARG A 142 -11.78 -15.39 9.49
CA ARG A 142 -11.62 -16.64 10.27
C ARG A 142 -12.42 -17.83 9.74
N LEU A 143 -12.64 -17.88 8.43
CA LEU A 143 -13.26 -19.01 7.75
C LEU A 143 -12.19 -19.94 7.18
N ASP A 144 -12.43 -21.24 7.24
CA ASP A 144 -11.82 -22.20 6.33
C ASP A 144 -12.78 -22.44 5.14
N HIS A 145 -12.35 -23.21 4.16
CA HIS A 145 -13.15 -23.48 2.94
C HIS A 145 -14.53 -24.06 3.25
N ASP A 146 -14.60 -25.06 4.13
CA ASP A 146 -15.85 -25.75 4.44
C ASP A 146 -16.82 -24.82 5.19
N LYS A 147 -16.32 -24.00 6.13
CA LYS A 147 -17.13 -22.95 6.77
C LYS A 147 -17.55 -21.88 5.79
N GLY A 148 -16.68 -21.50 4.85
CA GLY A 148 -17.02 -20.56 3.78
C GLY A 148 -18.18 -21.07 2.93
N LYS A 149 -18.13 -22.35 2.52
CA LYS A 149 -19.20 -22.99 1.74
C LYS A 149 -20.48 -23.22 2.52
N ALA A 150 -20.40 -23.38 3.85
CA ALA A 150 -21.56 -23.50 4.71
C ALA A 150 -22.15 -22.14 5.14
N ASP A 151 -21.40 -21.04 5.02
CA ASP A 151 -21.87 -19.70 5.36
C ASP A 151 -22.96 -19.25 4.36
N PRO A 152 -24.11 -18.71 4.81
CA PRO A 152 -25.20 -18.31 3.92
C PRO A 152 -24.80 -17.30 2.84
N ASP A 153 -23.91 -16.35 3.15
CA ASP A 153 -23.42 -15.39 2.15
C ASP A 153 -22.44 -16.07 1.20
N GLY A 154 -21.66 -17.05 1.68
CA GLY A 154 -20.78 -17.87 0.85
C GLY A 154 -21.56 -18.73 -0.16
N VAL A 155 -22.67 -19.34 0.26
CA VAL A 155 -23.60 -20.07 -0.62
C VAL A 155 -24.14 -19.16 -1.71
N LEU A 156 -24.61 -17.96 -1.33
CA LEU A 156 -25.17 -16.99 -2.28
C LEU A 156 -24.11 -16.40 -3.23
N MET A 157 -22.89 -16.13 -2.75
CA MET A 157 -21.77 -15.77 -3.64
C MET A 157 -21.47 -16.91 -4.63
N GLY A 158 -21.54 -18.16 -4.17
CA GLY A 158 -21.36 -19.35 -4.99
C GLY A 158 -22.30 -19.40 -6.20
N THR A 159 -23.58 -19.04 -6.04
CA THR A 159 -24.53 -19.05 -7.16
C THR A 159 -24.19 -18.04 -8.25
N TYR A 160 -23.68 -16.85 -7.86
CA TYR A 160 -23.21 -15.86 -8.83
C TYR A 160 -21.92 -16.29 -9.51
N PHE A 161 -21.00 -16.94 -8.78
CA PHE A 161 -19.79 -17.49 -9.39
C PHE A 161 -20.10 -18.61 -10.37
N ASP A 162 -21.02 -19.51 -10.04
CA ASP A 162 -21.48 -20.53 -10.98
C ASP A 162 -22.03 -19.92 -12.27
N GLU A 163 -22.78 -18.83 -12.18
CA GLU A 163 -23.28 -18.11 -13.35
C GLU A 163 -22.17 -17.46 -14.18
N LEU A 164 -21.25 -16.73 -13.54
CA LEU A 164 -20.11 -16.11 -14.21
C LEU A 164 -19.24 -17.16 -14.92
N PHE A 165 -18.94 -18.26 -14.23
CA PHE A 165 -18.12 -19.33 -14.76
C PHE A 165 -18.84 -20.11 -15.84
N ALA A 166 -20.15 -20.34 -15.75
CA ALA A 166 -20.94 -20.91 -16.85
C ALA A 166 -20.87 -20.04 -18.11
N GLY A 167 -20.81 -18.71 -17.96
CA GLY A 167 -20.55 -17.76 -19.05
C GLY A 167 -19.10 -17.74 -19.56
N GLY A 168 -18.18 -18.46 -18.90
CA GLY A 168 -16.76 -18.48 -19.22
C GLY A 168 -15.99 -17.27 -18.71
N THR A 169 -16.57 -16.44 -17.85
CA THR A 169 -15.98 -15.19 -17.35
C THR A 169 -15.17 -15.47 -16.09
N PRO A 170 -13.83 -15.27 -16.08
CA PRO A 170 -13.02 -15.45 -14.88
C PRO A 170 -13.28 -14.37 -13.82
N PHE A 171 -13.22 -14.78 -12.55
CA PHE A 171 -13.28 -13.91 -11.38
C PHE A 171 -11.94 -13.94 -10.64
N ILE A 172 -11.34 -12.76 -10.48
CA ILE A 172 -10.01 -12.58 -9.90
C ILE A 172 -10.13 -11.76 -8.61
N THR A 173 -9.51 -12.23 -7.53
CA THR A 173 -9.54 -11.54 -6.24
C THR A 173 -8.22 -11.62 -5.48
N SER A 174 -8.05 -10.74 -4.50
CA SER A 174 -6.86 -10.64 -3.68
C SER A 174 -6.83 -11.72 -2.60
N SER A 175 -5.67 -12.31 -2.30
CA SER A 175 -5.58 -13.34 -1.25
C SER A 175 -5.76 -12.77 0.17
N GLY A 176 -5.45 -11.50 0.38
CA GLY A 176 -5.61 -10.76 1.64
C GLY A 176 -4.28 -10.41 2.31
N ASN A 177 -4.33 -9.43 3.22
CA ASN A 177 -3.13 -8.74 3.75
C ASN A 177 -2.90 -9.01 5.26
N ARG A 178 -3.33 -10.17 5.77
CA ARG A 178 -3.28 -10.48 7.22
C ARG A 178 -2.43 -11.70 7.55
N ALA A 179 -1.48 -12.10 6.71
CA ALA A 179 -0.74 -13.34 6.89
C ALA A 179 0.06 -13.44 8.21
N GLN A 180 0.44 -12.30 8.80
CA GLN A 180 1.08 -12.25 10.12
C GLN A 180 0.14 -12.71 11.26
N LEU A 181 -1.18 -12.60 11.08
CA LEU A 181 -2.20 -13.02 12.05
C LEU A 181 -2.94 -14.30 11.61
N PHE A 182 -3.26 -14.38 10.33
CA PHE A 182 -4.00 -15.46 9.69
C PHE A 182 -3.26 -15.84 8.40
N PRO A 183 -2.31 -16.78 8.44
CA PRO A 183 -1.44 -17.08 7.30
C PRO A 183 -2.20 -17.51 6.05
N ASN A 184 -3.21 -18.37 6.25
CA ASN A 184 -4.04 -18.88 5.17
C ASN A 184 -5.15 -17.88 4.80
N ILE A 185 -5.59 -17.93 3.54
CA ILE A 185 -6.79 -17.23 3.06
C ILE A 185 -7.99 -17.60 3.95
N ASP A 186 -8.63 -16.61 4.56
CA ASP A 186 -9.62 -16.82 5.64
C ASP A 186 -10.95 -16.07 5.49
N ARG A 187 -11.24 -15.54 4.28
CA ARG A 187 -12.35 -14.60 4.03
C ARG A 187 -13.18 -14.97 2.81
N LEU A 188 -14.44 -14.57 2.77
CA LEU A 188 -15.24 -14.56 1.54
C LEU A 188 -14.81 -13.41 0.60
N PRO A 189 -14.96 -13.55 -0.72
CA PRO A 189 -15.28 -14.79 -1.44
C PRO A 189 -14.08 -15.73 -1.61
N LYS A 190 -12.85 -15.23 -1.46
CA LYS A 190 -11.57 -15.90 -1.74
C LYS A 190 -11.40 -17.29 -1.14
N VAL A 191 -11.97 -17.57 0.04
CA VAL A 191 -11.90 -18.88 0.72
C VAL A 191 -12.79 -19.94 0.06
N LEU A 192 -13.72 -19.55 -0.83
CA LEU A 192 -14.61 -20.46 -1.57
C LEU A 192 -13.93 -21.15 -2.75
N GLU A 193 -12.69 -20.77 -3.06
CA GLU A 193 -11.96 -21.32 -4.19
C GLU A 193 -11.79 -22.84 -4.04
N ASP A 194 -12.16 -23.55 -5.09
CA ASP A 194 -11.81 -24.94 -5.33
C ASP A 194 -12.03 -25.33 -6.82
N LYS A 195 -12.00 -26.63 -7.12
CA LYS A 195 -12.21 -27.16 -8.47
C LYS A 195 -13.58 -26.81 -9.07
N ASP A 196 -14.61 -26.67 -8.23
CA ASP A 196 -15.98 -26.40 -8.67
C ASP A 196 -16.25 -24.89 -8.71
N THR A 197 -15.51 -24.11 -7.93
CA THR A 197 -15.56 -22.65 -7.89
C THR A 197 -14.17 -22.08 -8.22
N PRO A 198 -13.74 -22.07 -9.51
CA PRO A 198 -12.36 -21.73 -9.91
C PRO A 198 -12.06 -20.21 -9.84
N ILE A 199 -12.16 -19.63 -8.64
CA ILE A 199 -11.70 -18.27 -8.34
C ILE A 199 -10.19 -18.20 -8.53
N ILE A 200 -9.70 -17.09 -9.05
CA ILE A 200 -8.27 -16.80 -9.18
C ILE A 200 -7.85 -15.90 -8.01
N ASN A 201 -7.28 -16.50 -6.97
CA ASN A 201 -6.76 -15.76 -5.82
C ASN A 201 -5.32 -15.34 -6.06
N VAL A 202 -5.05 -14.03 -5.95
CA VAL A 202 -3.75 -13.43 -6.25
C VAL A 202 -3.04 -12.98 -4.97
N GLY A 203 -1.86 -13.53 -4.75
CA GLY A 203 -0.93 -13.13 -3.69
C GLY A 203 0.01 -12.02 -4.13
N ALA A 204 0.60 -11.33 -3.16
CA ALA A 204 1.56 -10.26 -3.37
C ALA A 204 2.98 -10.76 -3.11
N VAL A 205 3.86 -10.46 -4.06
CA VAL A 205 5.31 -10.52 -3.89
C VAL A 205 5.90 -9.12 -4.00
N ASP A 206 7.10 -8.94 -3.47
CA ASP A 206 7.94 -7.82 -3.86
C ASP A 206 8.49 -8.00 -5.28
N PHE A 207 9.30 -7.05 -5.71
CA PHE A 207 9.87 -7.04 -7.05
C PHE A 207 10.72 -8.28 -7.36
N ASP A 208 11.49 -8.76 -6.37
CA ASP A 208 12.39 -9.91 -6.47
C ASP A 208 11.66 -11.26 -6.37
N GLY A 209 10.35 -11.24 -6.11
CA GLY A 209 9.54 -12.43 -5.96
C GLY A 209 9.52 -13.01 -4.55
N ASN A 210 9.96 -12.27 -3.53
CA ASN A 210 9.71 -12.66 -2.15
C ASN A 210 8.23 -12.44 -1.82
N ARG A 211 7.59 -13.39 -1.12
CA ARG A 211 6.24 -13.17 -0.59
C ARG A 211 6.25 -11.92 0.28
N ALA A 212 5.35 -10.98 0.00
CA ALA A 212 5.12 -9.87 0.91
C ALA A 212 4.63 -10.41 2.26
N ASP A 213 5.16 -9.90 3.37
CA ASP A 213 4.91 -10.45 4.69
C ASP A 213 3.41 -10.51 5.04
N PHE A 214 2.64 -9.52 4.60
CA PHE A 214 1.19 -9.41 4.74
C PHE A 214 0.40 -10.39 3.85
N SER A 215 0.95 -10.89 2.74
CA SER A 215 0.21 -11.63 1.73
C SER A 215 -0.22 -13.02 2.20
N GLN A 216 -1.53 -13.26 2.32
CA GLN A 216 -2.08 -14.56 2.69
C GLN A 216 -1.81 -15.62 1.60
N TYR A 217 -1.62 -16.85 2.04
CA TYR A 217 -1.29 -18.01 1.22
C TYR A 217 -2.23 -19.18 1.52
N GLY A 218 -1.85 -20.40 1.16
CA GLY A 218 -2.60 -21.62 1.47
C GLY A 218 -3.15 -22.29 0.21
N PRO A 219 -3.92 -23.37 0.37
CA PRO A 219 -4.34 -24.21 -0.75
C PRO A 219 -5.22 -23.48 -1.77
N GLN A 220 -5.89 -22.40 -1.36
CA GLN A 220 -6.72 -21.59 -2.24
C GLN A 220 -5.95 -20.56 -3.06
N LEU A 221 -4.66 -20.33 -2.78
CA LEU A 221 -3.86 -19.36 -3.52
C LEU A 221 -3.60 -19.87 -4.93
N THR A 222 -3.88 -19.05 -5.95
CA THR A 222 -3.67 -19.42 -7.35
C THR A 222 -2.30 -18.99 -7.84
N ILE A 223 -2.00 -17.69 -7.85
CA ILE A 223 -0.79 -17.13 -8.44
C ILE A 223 -0.33 -15.90 -7.65
N ASN A 224 0.90 -15.45 -7.85
CA ASN A 224 1.38 -14.20 -7.26
C ASN A 224 1.63 -13.14 -8.34
N GLY A 225 1.52 -11.87 -7.95
CA GLY A 225 1.97 -10.73 -8.74
C GLY A 225 2.70 -9.71 -7.86
N PRO A 226 3.45 -8.77 -8.45
CA PRO A 226 4.04 -7.67 -7.69
C PRO A 226 2.96 -6.90 -6.94
N GLY A 227 3.08 -6.78 -5.63
CA GLY A 227 2.11 -6.12 -4.76
C GLY A 227 2.73 -5.23 -3.70
N VAL A 228 4.06 -5.09 -3.68
CA VAL A 228 4.79 -4.14 -2.83
C VAL A 228 5.18 -2.93 -3.67
N ASP A 229 4.97 -1.74 -3.13
CA ASP A 229 5.29 -0.44 -3.73
C ASP A 229 4.77 -0.27 -5.16
N VAL A 230 3.48 -0.60 -5.35
CA VAL A 230 2.82 -0.48 -6.65
C VAL A 230 2.25 0.92 -6.80
N THR A 231 2.66 1.62 -7.88
CA THR A 231 2.15 2.95 -8.22
C THR A 231 0.92 2.88 -9.13
N GLY A 232 -0.11 3.67 -8.81
CA GLY A 232 -1.28 3.94 -9.64
C GLY A 232 -1.76 5.37 -9.47
N GLN A 233 -2.89 5.72 -10.08
CA GLN A 233 -3.48 7.06 -9.93
C GLN A 233 -4.25 7.20 -8.60
N SER A 234 -4.03 8.30 -7.90
CA SER A 234 -4.84 8.74 -6.76
C SER A 234 -6.20 9.29 -7.23
N ARG A 235 -7.25 9.07 -6.43
CA ARG A 235 -8.56 9.70 -6.68
C ARG A 235 -8.59 11.18 -6.26
N ASP A 236 -7.66 11.62 -5.42
CA ASP A 236 -7.79 12.90 -4.72
C ASP A 236 -7.35 14.06 -5.61
N ASP A 237 -6.16 13.96 -6.20
CA ASP A 237 -5.56 14.98 -7.06
C ASP A 237 -5.07 14.43 -8.41
N GLY A 238 -5.36 13.15 -8.69
CA GLY A 238 -4.92 12.49 -9.92
C GLY A 238 -3.41 12.19 -9.96
N LYS A 239 -2.65 12.52 -8.92
CA LYS A 239 -1.21 12.30 -8.88
C LYS A 239 -0.86 10.84 -8.60
N PRO A 240 0.41 10.42 -8.84
CA PRO A 240 0.84 9.07 -8.55
C PRO A 240 0.73 8.79 -7.05
N ARG A 241 0.14 7.65 -6.71
CA ARG A 241 0.09 7.09 -5.37
C ARG A 241 0.75 5.72 -5.39
N THR A 242 1.69 5.49 -4.48
CA THR A 242 2.35 4.19 -4.29
C THR A 242 1.84 3.56 -3.01
N ASP A 243 1.44 2.30 -3.10
CA ASP A 243 0.86 1.58 -1.97
C ASP A 243 1.16 0.07 -2.11
N SER A 244 0.99 -0.68 -1.02
CA SER A 244 1.32 -2.10 -0.92
C SER A 244 0.10 -2.93 -0.50
N GLY A 245 -0.14 -4.04 -1.19
CA GLY A 245 -1.27 -4.91 -0.91
C GLY A 245 -1.52 -5.94 -2.01
N THR A 246 -2.13 -7.07 -1.63
CA THR A 246 -2.64 -8.06 -2.59
C THR A 246 -3.66 -7.45 -3.55
N SER A 247 -4.36 -6.39 -3.11
CA SER A 247 -5.22 -5.55 -3.95
C SER A 247 -4.54 -4.93 -5.17
N PHE A 248 -3.22 -4.73 -5.15
CA PHE A 248 -2.48 -4.12 -6.26
C PHE A 248 -1.75 -5.16 -7.14
N SER A 249 -1.55 -6.38 -6.62
CA SER A 249 -1.14 -7.53 -7.44
C SER A 249 -2.28 -8.08 -8.30
N THR A 250 -3.51 -8.11 -7.76
CA THR A 250 -4.73 -8.61 -8.42
C THR A 250 -5.03 -7.94 -9.77
N PRO A 251 -5.04 -6.60 -9.90
CA PRO A 251 -5.30 -5.92 -11.18
C PRO A 251 -4.24 -6.20 -12.25
N GLN A 252 -3.00 -6.51 -11.86
CA GLN A 252 -1.97 -6.87 -12.84
C GLN A 252 -2.27 -8.23 -13.49
N VAL A 253 -2.63 -9.23 -12.68
CA VAL A 253 -3.05 -10.55 -13.19
C VAL A 253 -4.32 -10.43 -14.04
N ALA A 254 -5.30 -9.67 -13.59
CA ALA A 254 -6.55 -9.45 -14.35
C ALA A 254 -6.28 -8.80 -15.72
N GLY A 255 -5.39 -7.80 -15.79
CA GLY A 255 -5.03 -7.15 -17.05
C GLY A 255 -4.27 -8.08 -18.01
N ILE A 256 -3.40 -8.95 -17.49
CA ILE A 256 -2.71 -9.96 -18.30
C ILE A 256 -3.72 -10.95 -18.88
N ILE A 257 -4.65 -11.46 -18.06
CA ILE A 257 -5.73 -12.34 -18.52
C ILE A 257 -6.58 -11.65 -19.59
N ALA A 258 -7.00 -10.39 -19.36
CA ALA A 258 -7.77 -9.62 -20.33
C ALA A 258 -7.02 -9.49 -21.67
N THR A 259 -5.71 -9.27 -21.64
CA THR A 259 -4.89 -9.23 -22.87
C THR A 259 -4.94 -10.57 -23.61
N TYR A 260 -4.80 -11.70 -22.90
CA TYR A 260 -4.89 -13.03 -23.52
C TYR A 260 -6.27 -13.35 -24.11
N LEU A 261 -7.36 -12.76 -23.60
CA LEU A 261 -8.69 -12.93 -24.20
C LEU A 261 -8.78 -12.36 -25.63
N THR A 262 -7.83 -11.52 -26.05
CA THR A 262 -7.78 -10.95 -27.39
C THR A 262 -7.02 -11.80 -28.41
N TYR A 263 -6.31 -12.84 -27.95
CA TYR A 263 -5.48 -13.66 -28.82
C TYR A 263 -6.34 -14.64 -29.62
N ASP A 264 -6.03 -14.78 -30.90
CA ASP A 264 -6.68 -15.73 -31.80
C ASP A 264 -5.63 -16.55 -32.57
N PRO A 265 -5.48 -17.86 -32.29
CA PRO A 265 -6.20 -18.60 -31.26
C PRO A 265 -5.79 -18.16 -29.83
N PRO A 266 -6.64 -18.38 -28.81
CA PRO A 266 -6.24 -18.14 -27.43
C PRO A 266 -5.08 -19.06 -27.04
N PRO A 267 -4.30 -18.72 -26.00
CA PRO A 267 -3.11 -19.50 -25.64
C PRO A 267 -3.42 -20.78 -24.84
N TRP A 268 -4.70 -21.00 -24.49
CA TRP A 268 -5.23 -22.25 -23.93
C TRP A 268 -6.04 -23.02 -24.99
N ASP A 269 -6.53 -24.21 -24.65
CA ASP A 269 -7.42 -25.00 -25.52
C ASP A 269 -8.73 -24.24 -25.80
N GLY A 270 -8.84 -23.65 -27.00
CA GLY A 270 -9.99 -22.87 -27.44
C GLY A 270 -11.30 -23.67 -27.58
N SER A 271 -11.25 -25.00 -27.50
CA SER A 271 -12.47 -25.84 -27.44
C SER A 271 -13.16 -25.76 -26.08
N LYS A 272 -12.46 -25.33 -25.02
CA LYS A 272 -13.01 -25.20 -23.67
C LYS A 272 -14.00 -24.04 -23.58
N GLN A 273 -15.15 -24.31 -22.99
CA GLN A 273 -16.24 -23.36 -22.79
C GLN A 273 -16.67 -23.31 -21.32
N GLY A 274 -17.41 -22.25 -20.95
CA GLY A 274 -17.94 -22.09 -19.60
C GLY A 274 -16.88 -22.30 -18.51
N LYS A 275 -17.20 -23.11 -17.50
CA LYS A 275 -16.33 -23.33 -16.34
C LYS A 275 -14.99 -23.97 -16.74
N GLU A 276 -14.99 -24.86 -17.74
CA GLU A 276 -13.75 -25.46 -18.25
C GLU A 276 -12.83 -24.43 -18.91
N ARG A 277 -13.40 -23.41 -19.57
CA ARG A 277 -12.63 -22.28 -20.10
C ARG A 277 -11.93 -21.51 -18.98
N VAL A 278 -12.65 -21.23 -17.89
CA VAL A 278 -12.09 -20.53 -16.72
C VAL A 278 -10.96 -21.33 -16.10
N GLN A 279 -11.13 -22.66 -15.97
CA GLN A 279 -10.07 -23.54 -15.51
C GLN A 279 -8.87 -23.54 -16.47
N ALA A 280 -9.09 -23.58 -17.79
CA ALA A 280 -8.01 -23.55 -18.78
C ALA A 280 -7.22 -22.23 -18.74
N ILE A 281 -7.89 -21.09 -18.50
CA ILE A 281 -7.23 -19.79 -18.26
C ILE A 281 -6.35 -19.87 -17.00
N LYS A 282 -6.90 -20.43 -15.91
CA LYS A 282 -6.21 -20.59 -14.63
C LYS A 282 -4.97 -21.50 -14.76
N ASP A 283 -5.09 -22.60 -15.47
CA ASP A 283 -3.98 -23.52 -15.76
C ASP A 283 -2.91 -22.84 -16.63
N TYR A 284 -3.32 -22.03 -17.60
CA TYR A 284 -2.39 -21.31 -18.47
C TYR A 284 -1.56 -20.28 -17.69
N ILE A 285 -2.17 -19.46 -16.84
CA ILE A 285 -1.43 -18.46 -16.03
C ILE A 285 -0.49 -19.12 -15.01
N LEU A 286 -0.79 -20.35 -14.60
CA LEU A 286 0.07 -21.16 -13.74
C LEU A 286 1.22 -21.84 -14.49
N SER A 287 1.16 -21.95 -15.81
CA SER A 287 2.20 -22.61 -16.61
C SER A 287 3.45 -21.75 -16.79
N ASP A 288 4.57 -22.37 -17.20
CA ASP A 288 5.82 -21.67 -17.52
C ASP A 288 5.71 -20.71 -18.72
N LYS A 289 4.58 -20.74 -19.44
CA LYS A 289 4.28 -19.80 -20.53
C LYS A 289 3.79 -18.44 -20.02
N SER A 290 3.32 -18.36 -18.78
CA SER A 290 2.69 -17.15 -18.24
C SER A 290 3.00 -16.90 -16.76
N SER A 291 3.92 -17.65 -16.18
CA SER A 291 4.48 -17.38 -14.86
C SER A 291 5.82 -18.07 -14.70
N TRP A 292 6.58 -17.68 -13.68
CA TRP A 292 7.83 -18.34 -13.31
C TRP A 292 8.24 -17.99 -11.88
N VAL A 293 9.17 -18.76 -11.33
CA VAL A 293 9.71 -18.53 -9.99
C VAL A 293 10.85 -17.51 -10.07
N ARG A 294 10.61 -16.29 -9.59
CA ARG A 294 11.62 -15.20 -9.63
C ARG A 294 12.75 -15.39 -8.62
N LYS A 295 12.41 -15.86 -7.42
CA LYS A 295 13.36 -16.10 -6.34
C LYS A 295 13.88 -17.53 -6.38
N ALA A 296 15.19 -17.69 -6.60
CA ALA A 296 15.84 -19.00 -6.52
C ALA A 296 15.54 -19.70 -5.17
N GLY A 297 15.09 -20.95 -5.23
CA GLY A 297 14.73 -21.74 -4.05
C GLY A 297 13.33 -21.47 -3.47
N SER A 298 12.53 -20.61 -4.11
CA SER A 298 11.11 -20.44 -3.81
C SER A 298 10.22 -21.38 -4.64
N ASP A 299 9.01 -21.62 -4.18
CA ASP A 299 7.91 -22.25 -4.91
C ASP A 299 6.91 -21.21 -5.48
N LEU A 300 7.12 -19.93 -5.22
CA LEU A 300 6.21 -18.85 -5.57
C LEU A 300 6.36 -18.48 -7.05
N ARG A 301 5.35 -18.86 -7.83
CA ARG A 301 5.22 -18.42 -9.21
C ARG A 301 4.66 -17.02 -9.27
N VAL A 302 5.31 -16.16 -10.04
CA VAL A 302 4.93 -14.77 -10.29
C VAL A 302 4.45 -14.65 -11.73
N ILE A 303 3.33 -13.97 -11.93
CA ILE A 303 2.72 -13.77 -13.24
C ILE A 303 3.69 -13.08 -14.21
N TRP A 304 3.63 -13.52 -15.46
CA TRP A 304 4.35 -12.98 -16.60
C TRP A 304 3.45 -13.02 -17.84
N ASN A 305 3.54 -12.02 -18.70
CA ASN A 305 2.66 -11.77 -19.84
C ASN A 305 3.18 -12.39 -21.15
N GLY A 306 4.28 -13.16 -21.10
CA GLY A 306 4.89 -13.76 -22.27
C GLY A 306 5.94 -12.90 -22.99
N ALA A 307 6.14 -11.63 -22.59
CA ALA A 307 7.14 -10.77 -23.20
C ALA A 307 8.56 -11.28 -22.93
N THR A 308 9.32 -11.57 -23.99
CA THR A 308 10.67 -12.14 -23.94
C THR A 308 11.75 -11.07 -23.78
N LYS A 309 12.95 -11.48 -23.38
CA LYS A 309 14.11 -10.56 -23.31
C LYS A 309 14.37 -9.86 -24.65
N ASP A 310 14.08 -10.51 -25.77
CA ASP A 310 14.27 -9.92 -27.10
C ASP A 310 13.19 -8.90 -27.43
N ASP A 311 11.96 -9.09 -26.94
CA ASP A 311 10.90 -8.08 -27.05
C ASP A 311 11.33 -6.79 -26.34
N HIS A 312 11.82 -6.89 -25.10
CA HIS A 312 12.39 -5.77 -24.33
C HIS A 312 13.57 -5.07 -25.03
N LYS A 313 14.39 -5.80 -25.78
CA LYS A 313 15.46 -5.20 -26.61
C LYS A 313 14.91 -4.51 -27.85
N SER A 314 13.90 -5.09 -28.50
CA SER A 314 13.38 -4.66 -29.81
C SER A 314 12.56 -3.36 -29.75
N VAL A 315 11.87 -3.10 -28.64
CA VAL A 315 10.99 -1.93 -28.49
C VAL A 315 11.69 -0.67 -27.97
N GLY A 316 13.01 -0.69 -27.76
CA GLY A 316 13.80 0.50 -27.39
C GLY A 316 13.61 0.99 -25.94
N ALA A 317 13.34 0.09 -25.00
CA ALA A 317 12.99 0.38 -23.61
C ALA A 317 13.97 1.22 -22.77
N ASN A 318 15.23 1.35 -23.18
CA ASN A 318 16.27 2.08 -22.44
C ASN A 318 16.41 3.56 -22.85
N SER A 319 15.50 4.13 -23.66
CA SER A 319 15.69 5.47 -24.23
C SER A 319 14.42 6.34 -24.30
N CYS A 320 13.77 6.64 -23.17
CA CYS A 320 12.68 7.62 -23.14
C CYS A 320 12.71 8.52 -21.88
N ARG A 321 13.20 9.76 -22.00
CA ARG A 321 12.71 10.92 -21.23
C ARG A 321 12.79 12.23 -22.03
N VAL A 322 11.72 13.02 -21.92
CA VAL A 322 11.38 14.24 -22.67
C VAL A 322 11.98 15.49 -22.01
N PRO A 323 12.43 16.51 -22.78
CA PRO A 323 12.45 17.89 -22.30
C PRO A 323 11.47 18.80 -23.07
N ASN A 324 10.74 19.60 -22.30
CA ASN A 324 9.89 20.76 -22.65
C ASN A 324 10.03 21.33 -24.08
N SER A 325 8.96 21.26 -24.87
CA SER A 325 8.15 22.43 -25.29
C SER A 325 7.19 22.07 -26.42
N LYS A 326 5.92 22.46 -26.25
CA LYS A 326 4.84 22.64 -27.24
C LYS A 326 4.69 21.58 -28.36
N LEU A 327 3.66 20.74 -28.18
CA LEU A 327 2.82 20.13 -29.23
C LEU A 327 3.55 19.41 -30.39
N LYS A 328 3.64 18.08 -30.30
CA LYS A 328 2.96 17.09 -31.18
C LYS A 328 3.40 15.66 -30.84
N ARG A 329 2.44 14.72 -30.90
CA ARG A 329 2.63 13.28 -30.71
C ARG A 329 3.53 12.68 -31.81
N GLN A 330 4.56 11.95 -31.35
CA GLN A 330 5.12 10.68 -31.85
C GLN A 330 5.67 10.59 -33.30
N VAL A 331 7.01 10.54 -33.46
CA VAL A 331 7.76 9.65 -34.40
C VAL A 331 9.22 9.53 -33.92
N ASP A 332 9.72 8.29 -33.81
CA ASP A 332 11.11 7.80 -33.68
C ASP A 332 11.98 8.16 -32.45
N CYS A 333 12.42 7.09 -31.77
CA CYS A 333 13.45 7.07 -30.73
C CYS A 333 14.82 6.87 -31.39
N ASP A 334 15.82 7.70 -31.09
CA ASP A 334 17.21 7.43 -31.48
C ASP A 334 18.22 7.71 -30.34
N ASN A 335 19.27 6.89 -30.31
CA ASN A 335 20.10 6.53 -29.16
C ASN A 335 21.32 7.44 -28.98
N THR A 336 21.42 8.18 -27.87
CA THR A 336 22.71 8.52 -27.21
C THR A 336 22.50 9.03 -25.77
N PRO A 337 23.29 8.58 -24.76
CA PRO A 337 23.03 8.89 -23.35
C PRO A 337 23.61 10.24 -22.88
N PRO A 338 22.86 11.07 -22.11
CA PRO A 338 23.42 12.23 -21.44
C PRO A 338 23.73 11.99 -19.94
N SER A 339 24.75 12.70 -19.45
CA SER A 339 25.34 12.69 -18.09
C SER A 339 24.36 13.11 -16.96
N PRO A 340 24.61 12.72 -15.69
CA PRO A 340 23.63 12.87 -14.60
C PRO A 340 23.36 14.34 -14.21
N PRO A 341 22.13 14.71 -13.80
CA PRO A 341 21.79 16.06 -13.34
C PRO A 341 22.05 16.28 -11.84
N PRO A 342 22.16 17.53 -11.36
CA PRO A 342 22.68 17.86 -10.03
C PRO A 342 21.64 17.83 -8.89
N ALA A 343 22.17 17.70 -7.67
CA ALA A 343 21.51 17.55 -6.38
C ALA A 343 20.42 18.59 -6.03
N GLY A 344 19.14 18.18 -6.07
CA GLY A 344 18.03 18.91 -5.43
C GLY A 344 17.63 18.26 -4.10
N LYS A 345 17.40 19.07 -3.06
CA LYS A 345 16.77 18.63 -1.79
C LYS A 345 15.25 18.73 -1.88
N LYS A 346 14.54 17.73 -1.33
CA LYS A 346 13.09 17.68 -1.19
C LYS A 346 12.73 17.64 0.28
N CYS A 347 11.81 18.49 0.69
CA CYS A 347 11.37 18.61 2.08
C CYS A 347 9.97 18.01 2.25
N TYR A 348 9.75 17.26 3.32
CA TYR A 348 8.45 16.63 3.59
C TYR A 348 7.47 17.58 4.29
N GLY A 349 7.97 18.52 5.09
CA GLY A 349 7.14 19.47 5.81
C GLY A 349 6.48 18.88 7.06
N THR A 350 5.97 19.74 7.95
CA THR A 350 5.31 19.33 9.21
C THR A 350 3.77 19.33 9.14
N ASN A 351 3.19 19.74 8.01
CA ASN A 351 1.74 20.01 7.90
C ASN A 351 0.87 18.76 7.88
N ASP A 352 1.44 17.59 7.54
CA ASP A 352 0.70 16.33 7.41
C ASP A 352 0.63 15.54 8.72
N ARG A 353 0.81 16.20 9.87
CA ARG A 353 0.84 15.56 11.19
C ARG A 353 1.93 14.49 11.32
N LYS A 354 2.99 14.62 10.51
CA LYS A 354 4.21 13.81 10.54
C LYS A 354 5.35 14.71 10.97
N TYR A 355 5.71 14.67 12.24
CA TYR A 355 6.83 15.44 12.77
C TYR A 355 7.43 14.77 14.01
N VAL A 356 8.70 15.04 14.25
CA VAL A 356 9.45 14.62 15.45
C VAL A 356 10.08 15.82 16.13
N ASP A 357 10.43 15.68 17.40
CA ASP A 357 11.21 16.67 18.11
C ASP A 357 12.63 16.72 17.52
N ARG A 358 13.09 17.94 17.23
CA ARG A 358 14.41 18.25 16.68
C ARG A 358 15.51 17.63 17.55
N LYS A 359 15.35 17.61 18.87
CA LYS A 359 16.33 16.98 19.79
C LYS A 359 16.42 15.48 19.57
N THR A 360 15.29 14.81 19.32
CA THR A 360 15.23 13.38 19.05
C THR A 360 16.04 13.04 17.80
N ILE A 361 15.72 13.66 16.66
CA ILE A 361 16.41 13.37 15.41
C ILE A 361 17.88 13.80 15.45
N LYS A 362 18.21 14.94 16.07
CA LYS A 362 19.59 15.39 16.23
C LYS A 362 20.43 14.35 16.97
N LYS A 363 19.91 13.81 18.08
CA LYS A 363 20.59 12.77 18.87
C LYS A 363 20.82 11.50 18.05
N LEU A 364 19.81 11.06 17.29
CA LEU A 364 19.93 9.87 16.44
C LEU A 364 20.97 10.06 15.32
N ILE A 365 21.03 11.24 14.70
CA ILE A 365 22.05 11.58 13.69
C ILE A 365 23.45 11.60 14.32
N ASP A 366 23.59 12.26 15.48
CA ASP A 366 24.88 12.53 16.11
C ASP A 366 25.55 11.30 16.69
N ASP A 367 24.76 10.52 17.42
CA ASP A 367 25.27 9.48 18.32
C ASP A 367 25.17 8.09 17.69
N ILE A 368 24.30 7.91 16.69
CA ILE A 368 23.91 6.57 16.22
C ILE A 368 24.04 6.43 14.70
N PHE A 369 23.14 7.01 13.90
CA PHE A 369 22.98 6.62 12.50
C PHE A 369 24.21 6.92 11.66
N CYS A 370 24.69 8.16 11.64
CA CYS A 370 25.81 8.53 10.76
C CYS A 370 27.12 7.86 11.17
N LYS A 371 27.35 7.68 12.48
CA LYS A 371 28.49 6.93 13.01
C LYS A 371 28.42 5.46 12.58
N ASN A 372 27.30 4.79 12.83
CA ASN A 372 27.13 3.38 12.49
C ASN A 372 27.17 3.15 10.97
N ALA A 373 26.63 4.08 10.17
CA ALA A 373 26.70 4.00 8.72
C ALA A 373 28.15 4.10 8.20
N ALA A 374 28.95 5.00 8.77
CA ALA A 374 30.37 5.13 8.45
C ALA A 374 31.19 3.90 8.89
N GLU A 375 30.92 3.35 10.08
CA GLU A 375 31.54 2.12 10.57
C GLU A 375 31.15 0.90 9.72
N GLN A 376 29.89 0.80 9.31
CA GLN A 376 29.38 -0.27 8.46
C GLN A 376 30.01 -0.22 7.07
N GLY A 377 30.13 0.97 6.47
CA GLY A 377 30.89 1.18 5.23
C GLY A 377 30.28 0.55 3.96
N HIS A 378 29.24 -0.27 4.08
CA HIS A 378 28.56 -0.98 3.00
C HIS A 378 27.05 -1.03 3.22
N LEU A 379 26.28 -1.31 2.16
CA LEU A 379 24.83 -1.45 2.23
C LEU A 379 24.41 -2.55 3.21
N ASP A 380 23.21 -2.44 3.77
CA ASP A 380 22.61 -3.57 4.49
C ASP A 380 22.50 -4.77 3.54
N GLU A 381 22.65 -5.99 4.07
CA GLU A 381 22.62 -7.19 3.25
C GLU A 381 21.35 -7.25 2.39
N ASN A 382 21.55 -7.48 1.09
CA ASN A 382 20.48 -7.58 0.10
C ASN A 382 19.58 -6.33 0.01
N SER A 383 20.12 -5.14 0.25
CA SER A 383 19.38 -3.88 0.16
C SER A 383 20.11 -2.84 -0.72
N GLY A 384 19.39 -1.77 -1.07
CA GLY A 384 19.93 -0.56 -1.71
C GLY A 384 20.22 0.58 -0.72
N SER A 385 20.22 0.29 0.58
CA SER A 385 20.34 1.30 1.64
C SER A 385 21.18 0.86 2.84
N ILE A 386 21.66 1.82 3.62
CA ILE A 386 21.74 1.67 5.07
C ILE A 386 20.48 2.33 5.62
N SER A 387 19.56 1.56 6.21
CA SER A 387 18.27 2.08 6.68
C SER A 387 17.93 1.57 8.08
N ARG A 388 17.54 2.46 8.98
CA ARG A 388 17.14 2.11 10.35
C ARG A 388 15.86 2.84 10.72
N VAL A 389 14.94 2.13 11.39
CA VAL A 389 13.76 2.73 12.01
C VAL A 389 14.00 2.81 13.52
N TYR A 390 13.90 4.01 14.07
CA TYR A 390 14.13 4.32 15.48
C TYR A 390 12.82 4.60 16.20
N ASN A 391 12.84 4.46 17.54
CA ASN A 391 11.70 4.71 18.43
C ASN A 391 10.41 4.00 17.98
N GLN A 392 10.54 2.76 17.51
CA GLN A 392 9.42 1.98 16.97
C GLN A 392 8.27 1.86 17.96
N GLY A 393 7.04 2.10 17.48
CA GLY A 393 5.83 2.07 18.31
C GLY A 393 5.59 3.32 19.15
N SER A 394 6.40 4.37 18.99
CA SER A 394 6.22 5.66 19.67
C SER A 394 5.73 6.77 18.72
N MET A 395 5.33 7.92 19.27
CA MET A 395 4.96 9.11 18.47
C MET A 395 6.16 9.76 17.77
N GLU A 396 7.38 9.37 18.14
CA GLU A 396 8.64 9.83 17.57
C GLU A 396 9.31 8.76 16.70
N GLN A 397 8.53 7.75 16.26
CA GLN A 397 9.02 6.76 15.29
C GLN A 397 9.43 7.46 14.00
N LEU A 398 10.65 7.18 13.54
CA LEU A 398 11.19 7.77 12.33
C LEU A 398 12.17 6.81 11.64
N ALA A 399 12.30 6.95 10.33
CA ALA A 399 13.29 6.25 9.53
C ALA A 399 14.42 7.21 9.12
N ILE A 400 15.67 6.75 9.21
CA ILE A 400 16.85 7.43 8.64
C ILE A 400 17.49 6.45 7.67
N ALA A 401 17.84 6.92 6.47
CA ALA A 401 18.46 6.10 5.45
C ALA A 401 19.46 6.86 4.57
N MET A 402 20.44 6.10 4.09
CA MET A 402 21.31 6.46 2.97
C MET A 402 21.14 5.40 1.89
N ASP A 403 20.68 5.79 0.71
CA ASP A 403 20.43 4.88 -0.40
C ASP A 403 21.49 5.05 -1.48
N TRP A 404 22.09 3.95 -1.94
CA TRP A 404 22.96 3.93 -3.12
C TRP A 404 22.96 2.56 -3.78
N ARG A 405 23.30 2.51 -5.06
CA ARG A 405 23.31 1.25 -5.81
C ARG A 405 24.39 0.29 -5.29
N PRO A 406 24.10 -1.01 -5.13
CA PRO A 406 25.14 -2.01 -4.91
C PRO A 406 26.23 -1.95 -5.99
N GLY A 407 27.50 -2.00 -5.58
CA GLY A 407 28.65 -1.89 -6.47
C GLY A 407 29.12 -0.47 -6.80
N LEU A 408 28.44 0.57 -6.30
CA LEU A 408 29.02 1.92 -6.26
C LEU A 408 30.21 1.91 -5.28
N ASP A 409 31.38 2.39 -5.72
CA ASP A 409 32.53 2.61 -4.84
C ASP A 409 32.28 3.85 -3.96
N PHE A 410 31.43 3.67 -2.97
CA PHE A 410 31.02 4.69 -2.03
C PHE A 410 31.13 4.13 -0.62
N LYS A 411 31.75 4.92 0.27
CA LYS A 411 31.79 4.68 1.71
C LYS A 411 31.15 5.86 2.42
N PRO A 412 30.15 5.64 3.29
CA PRO A 412 29.58 6.70 4.11
C PRO A 412 30.66 7.42 4.93
N ASP A 413 30.66 8.75 4.87
CA ASP A 413 31.48 9.59 5.74
C ASP A 413 30.58 10.16 6.85
N GLU A 414 31.01 10.03 8.10
CA GLU A 414 30.21 10.42 9.26
C GLU A 414 29.90 11.93 9.23
N GLN A 415 30.90 12.77 8.97
CA GLN A 415 30.72 14.22 8.99
C GLN A 415 29.82 14.68 7.83
N LYS A 416 30.03 14.14 6.63
CA LYS A 416 29.21 14.44 5.45
C LYS A 416 27.76 13.99 5.64
N CYS A 417 27.55 12.83 6.25
CA CYS A 417 26.22 12.37 6.65
C CYS A 417 25.56 13.36 7.61
N LYS A 418 26.27 13.79 8.66
CA LYS A 418 25.75 14.80 9.62
C LYS A 418 25.40 16.10 8.92
N ASP A 419 26.28 16.63 8.08
CA ASP A 419 26.07 17.90 7.37
C ASP A 419 24.82 17.85 6.48
N ILE A 420 24.66 16.78 5.69
CA ILE A 420 23.49 16.62 4.80
C ILE A 420 22.21 16.40 5.62
N MET A 421 22.25 15.57 6.66
CA MET A 421 21.08 15.30 7.49
C MET A 421 20.64 16.52 8.30
N TYR A 422 21.59 17.37 8.73
CA TYR A 422 21.32 18.67 9.33
C TYR A 422 20.74 19.67 8.34
N GLU A 423 21.21 19.68 7.10
CA GLU A 423 20.60 20.50 6.05
C GLU A 423 19.15 20.09 5.80
N LEU A 424 18.84 18.79 5.85
CA LEU A 424 17.46 18.30 5.81
C LEU A 424 16.67 18.68 7.07
N MET A 425 17.29 18.66 8.24
CA MET A 425 16.62 18.99 9.51
C MET A 425 16.30 20.47 9.66
N ASP A 426 17.27 21.35 9.44
CA ASP A 426 17.10 22.78 9.69
C ASP A 426 16.83 23.56 8.40
N GLY A 427 17.18 23.02 7.24
CA GLY A 427 16.96 23.65 5.94
C GLY A 427 15.66 23.27 5.25
N CYS A 428 14.83 22.38 5.82
CA CYS A 428 13.49 22.07 5.32
C CYS A 428 12.37 22.74 6.11
N ASP A 429 12.43 22.70 7.45
CA ASP A 429 11.41 23.24 8.33
C ASP A 429 11.97 24.43 9.12
N THR A 430 12.20 25.56 8.43
CA THR A 430 12.81 26.78 9.01
C THR A 430 11.85 27.57 9.89
N ASN A 431 10.56 27.28 9.82
CA ASN A 431 9.49 27.92 10.58
C ASN A 431 9.33 27.35 12.01
N SER A 432 10.02 26.26 12.35
CA SER A 432 9.96 25.63 13.66
C SER A 432 11.35 25.22 14.17
N ASN A 433 11.69 25.65 15.39
CA ASN A 433 12.92 25.23 16.08
C ASN A 433 12.75 23.91 16.84
N LYS A 434 11.50 23.45 17.02
CA LYS A 434 11.19 22.23 17.78
C LYS A 434 10.79 21.07 16.88
N TRP A 435 9.91 21.28 15.90
CA TRP A 435 9.26 20.19 15.18
C TRP A 435 9.77 20.10 13.76
N LYS A 436 10.13 18.89 13.33
CA LYS A 436 10.79 18.64 12.05
C LYS A 436 10.10 17.50 11.30
N GLY A 437 9.84 17.70 10.01
CA GLY A 437 9.20 16.74 9.10
C GLY A 437 10.21 15.96 8.25
N GLY A 438 11.45 16.44 8.14
CA GLY A 438 12.53 15.76 7.43
C GLY A 438 12.47 15.97 5.91
N GLY A 439 13.17 15.11 5.17
CA GLY A 439 13.30 15.24 3.72
C GLY A 439 14.28 14.24 3.10
N GLU A 440 14.60 14.46 1.84
CA GLU A 440 15.61 13.73 1.09
C GLU A 440 16.49 14.64 0.23
N LYS A 441 17.78 14.31 0.11
CA LYS A 441 18.74 15.04 -0.71
C LYS A 441 19.68 14.07 -1.42
N MET A 442 19.89 14.30 -2.71
CA MET A 442 20.92 13.62 -3.49
C MET A 442 22.28 14.28 -3.29
N ASP A 443 23.33 13.49 -3.17
CA ASP A 443 24.73 13.92 -3.25
C ASP A 443 25.47 12.92 -4.15
N GLY A 444 25.73 13.34 -5.39
CA GLY A 444 26.13 12.43 -6.45
C GLY A 444 25.08 11.34 -6.69
N GLU A 445 25.48 10.08 -6.53
CA GLU A 445 24.62 8.89 -6.69
C GLU A 445 24.02 8.39 -5.37
N VAL A 446 24.24 9.10 -4.26
CA VAL A 446 23.79 8.68 -2.93
C VAL A 446 22.66 9.58 -2.47
N LYS A 447 21.55 8.98 -2.03
CA LYS A 447 20.41 9.68 -1.45
C LYS A 447 20.47 9.62 0.07
N TYR A 448 20.45 10.77 0.72
CA TYR A 448 20.30 10.87 2.17
C TYR A 448 18.85 11.23 2.46
N ARG A 449 18.18 10.51 3.36
CA ARG A 449 16.80 10.80 3.71
C ARG A 449 16.48 10.45 5.15
N TRP A 450 15.56 11.20 5.74
CA TRP A 450 14.93 10.81 6.99
C TRP A 450 13.54 11.42 7.11
N GLY A 451 12.65 10.76 7.83
CA GLY A 451 11.29 11.26 8.06
C GLY A 451 10.54 10.54 9.17
N PRO A 452 9.58 11.21 9.83
CA PRO A 452 8.66 10.61 10.80
C PRO A 452 7.75 9.56 10.15
N GLU A 453 7.50 8.46 10.86
CA GLU A 453 6.55 7.42 10.43
C GLU A 453 5.27 7.39 11.25
N ALA A 454 5.30 7.87 12.50
CA ALA A 454 4.11 7.98 13.35
C ALA A 454 3.26 9.21 12.98
N THR A 455 1.93 9.04 12.97
CA THR A 455 0.99 10.16 12.86
C THR A 455 0.76 10.78 14.22
N ARG A 456 0.87 12.10 14.31
CA ARG A 456 0.75 12.90 15.54
C ARG A 456 -0.51 13.75 15.55
N GLN A 457 -0.70 14.53 16.60
CA GLN A 457 -1.69 15.61 16.58
C GLN A 457 -1.21 16.77 15.70
N PRO A 458 -2.06 17.72 15.35
CA PRO A 458 -1.63 18.95 14.68
C PRO A 458 -0.61 19.74 15.53
N ILE A 459 0.36 20.37 14.86
CA ILE A 459 1.50 21.07 15.49
C ILE A 459 1.10 22.35 16.26
N ASP A 460 -0.06 22.91 15.92
CA ASP A 460 -0.67 24.09 16.54
C ASP A 460 -1.29 23.78 17.91
N VAL A 461 -1.35 22.49 18.28
CA VAL A 461 -1.70 22.07 19.63
C VAL A 461 -0.47 22.29 20.53
N ALA A 462 -0.54 23.27 21.43
CA ALA A 462 0.45 23.45 22.47
C ALA A 462 0.55 22.15 23.32
N PRO A 463 1.73 21.84 23.88
CA PRO A 463 1.83 20.73 24.81
C PRO A 463 0.76 20.84 25.89
N PHE A 464 0.00 19.77 26.08
CA PHE A 464 -1.06 19.72 27.08
C PHE A 464 -1.08 18.34 27.74
N GLY A 465 -1.74 18.25 28.88
CA GLY A 465 -1.90 17.02 29.64
C GLY A 465 -3.05 17.12 30.61
N GLY A 466 -3.47 15.98 31.14
CA GLY A 466 -4.56 15.85 32.08
C GLY A 466 -4.40 14.60 32.93
N CYS A 467 -5.20 14.54 33.98
CA CYS A 467 -5.24 13.43 34.92
C CYS A 467 -6.67 13.24 35.44
N ASP A 468 -7.07 11.98 35.59
CA ASP A 468 -8.29 11.57 36.26
C ASP A 468 -7.90 10.70 37.46
N ASN A 469 -8.46 10.99 38.63
CA ASN A 469 -8.34 10.15 39.82
C ASN A 469 -9.72 9.62 40.24
N THR A 470 -9.83 8.31 40.46
CA THR A 470 -11.00 7.70 41.11
C THR A 470 -10.58 6.98 42.39
N TYR A 471 -11.00 7.51 43.54
CA TYR A 471 -10.75 6.91 44.85
C TYR A 471 -11.58 5.63 45.06
N LYS A 472 -10.92 4.50 45.39
CA LYS A 472 -11.59 3.23 45.75
C LYS A 472 -11.10 2.69 47.10
N PHE A 473 -11.45 3.35 48.21
CA PHE A 473 -11.33 2.92 49.62
C PHE A 473 -9.94 2.47 50.15
N VAL A 474 -9.06 1.88 49.34
CA VAL A 474 -7.74 1.32 49.69
C VAL A 474 -6.68 1.70 48.65
N LEU A 475 -7.07 1.96 47.38
CA LEU A 475 -6.19 2.36 46.27
C LEU A 475 -6.86 3.47 45.44
N ASP A 476 -6.04 4.34 44.87
CA ASP A 476 -6.45 5.38 43.92
C ASP A 476 -6.19 4.89 42.49
N ASP A 477 -7.23 4.88 41.65
CA ASP A 477 -7.11 4.58 40.22
C ASP A 477 -6.75 5.87 39.48
N ASN A 478 -5.54 5.94 38.92
CA ASN A 478 -5.04 7.12 38.23
C ASN A 478 -4.94 6.86 36.73
N ALA A 479 -5.44 7.81 35.94
CA ALA A 479 -5.16 7.91 34.51
C ALA A 479 -4.50 9.27 34.24
N VAL A 480 -3.40 9.28 33.50
CA VAL A 480 -2.68 10.50 33.10
C VAL A 480 -2.50 10.48 31.59
N TRP A 481 -2.67 11.60 30.91
CA TRP A 481 -2.47 11.67 29.46
C TRP A 481 -1.81 12.97 29.03
N GLY A 482 -1.29 12.99 27.80
CA GLY A 482 -0.67 14.19 27.25
C GLY A 482 -0.42 14.13 25.76
N SER A 483 0.03 15.27 25.23
CA SER A 483 0.36 15.49 23.82
C SER A 483 1.51 16.48 23.69
N GLY A 484 2.42 16.24 22.74
CA GLY A 484 3.56 17.13 22.49
C GLY A 484 4.75 16.97 23.45
N TRP A 485 4.72 15.95 24.32
CA TRP A 485 5.78 15.53 25.25
C TRP A 485 5.71 14.01 25.48
N LEU A 486 6.76 13.39 26.04
CA LEU A 486 6.94 11.92 26.17
C LEU A 486 6.79 11.15 24.84
N GLY A 487 7.30 11.71 23.75
CA GLY A 487 7.05 11.17 22.41
C GLY A 487 7.76 9.85 22.08
N ALA A 488 8.83 9.48 22.80
CA ALA A 488 9.70 8.33 22.47
C ALA A 488 10.09 7.44 23.67
N ASP A 489 9.77 7.83 24.90
CA ASP A 489 10.32 7.22 26.11
C ASP A 489 9.38 6.20 26.77
N PHE A 490 8.20 5.96 26.19
CA PHE A 490 7.20 5.00 26.69
C PHE A 490 6.82 5.26 28.16
N GLY A 491 6.82 6.53 28.59
CA GLY A 491 6.41 6.93 29.93
C GLY A 491 7.43 6.65 31.04
N HIS A 492 8.68 6.29 30.71
CA HIS A 492 9.71 6.01 31.72
C HIS A 492 10.01 7.24 32.59
N ALA A 493 10.12 8.43 32.01
CA ALA A 493 10.38 9.64 32.79
C ALA A 493 9.23 9.95 33.77
N LEU A 494 7.98 9.67 33.36
CA LEU A 494 6.81 9.80 34.21
C LEU A 494 6.85 8.78 35.37
N LEU A 495 7.09 7.50 35.08
CA LEU A 495 7.16 6.45 36.09
C LEU A 495 8.25 6.72 37.13
N GLU A 496 9.45 7.10 36.70
CA GLU A 496 10.56 7.41 37.61
C GLU A 496 10.33 8.69 38.40
N GLY A 497 9.71 9.71 37.79
CA GLY A 497 9.29 10.92 38.49
C GLY A 497 8.30 10.62 39.61
N LEU A 498 7.29 9.78 39.35
CA LEU A 498 6.31 9.35 40.35
C LEU A 498 6.98 8.64 41.54
N LYS A 499 7.91 7.69 41.27
CA LYS A 499 8.70 7.04 42.32
C LYS A 499 9.55 8.05 43.11
N GLY A 500 10.15 9.02 42.42
CA GLY A 500 10.95 10.09 43.02
C GLY A 500 10.18 10.98 44.00
N LYS A 501 8.87 11.15 43.79
CA LYS A 501 7.97 11.86 44.73
C LYS A 501 7.37 10.94 45.81
N GLY A 502 7.90 9.73 45.97
CA GLY A 502 7.47 8.78 47.01
C GLY A 502 6.12 8.14 46.73
N LEU A 503 5.66 8.10 45.48
CA LEU A 503 4.53 7.27 45.07
C LEU A 503 5.03 5.85 44.76
N SER A 504 4.16 4.86 44.94
CA SER A 504 4.42 3.47 44.56
C SER A 504 3.41 3.03 43.50
N PRO A 505 3.60 3.42 42.22
CA PRO A 505 2.69 3.04 41.14
C PRO A 505 2.66 1.51 40.98
N THR A 506 1.48 0.92 41.03
CA THR A 506 1.25 -0.49 40.66
C THR A 506 0.40 -0.60 39.41
N ASP A 507 0.42 -1.77 38.75
CA ASP A 507 -0.33 -2.05 37.51
C ASP A 507 -0.09 -1.02 36.39
N TRP A 508 1.16 -0.54 36.30
CA TRP A 508 1.58 0.45 35.32
C TRP A 508 1.31 -0.01 33.90
N LYS A 509 0.54 0.78 33.18
CA LYS A 509 0.26 0.62 31.75
C LYS A 509 0.48 1.96 31.06
N PHE A 510 1.22 1.98 29.95
CA PHE A 510 1.40 3.16 29.13
C PHE A 510 1.14 2.82 27.67
N GLU A 511 0.30 3.60 26.99
CA GLU A 511 -0.02 3.40 25.58
C GLU A 511 0.03 4.73 24.82
N TYR A 512 0.65 4.69 23.64
CA TYR A 512 0.50 5.73 22.64
C TYR A 512 -0.83 5.57 21.90
N GLY A 513 -1.51 6.67 21.61
CA GLY A 513 -2.81 6.65 20.93
C GLY A 513 -3.37 8.06 20.69
N MET A 514 -3.98 8.25 19.53
CA MET A 514 -4.66 9.50 19.17
C MET A 514 -6.09 9.50 19.72
N GLY A 515 -6.28 10.08 20.90
CA GLY A 515 -7.63 10.28 21.44
C GLY A 515 -8.37 11.42 20.74
N ASP A 516 -9.71 11.37 20.76
CA ASP A 516 -10.58 12.42 20.24
C ASP A 516 -10.39 13.76 21.00
N ASP A 517 -9.87 13.69 22.22
CA ASP A 517 -9.49 14.82 23.07
C ASP A 517 -8.07 15.36 22.77
N LYS A 518 -7.50 14.94 21.64
CA LYS A 518 -6.17 15.34 21.13
C LYS A 518 -5.00 14.77 21.94
N ARG A 519 -5.20 13.81 22.86
CA ARG A 519 -4.05 13.16 23.52
C ARG A 519 -3.25 12.33 22.52
N GLU A 520 -1.97 12.13 22.82
CA GLU A 520 -1.06 11.26 22.04
C GLU A 520 -0.63 10.02 22.83
N TRP A 521 -0.85 10.01 24.14
CA TRP A 521 -0.60 8.86 25.01
C TRP A 521 -1.45 8.92 26.28
N THR A 522 -1.62 7.77 26.94
CA THR A 522 -2.22 7.66 28.27
C THR A 522 -1.42 6.65 29.11
N ALA A 523 -1.28 6.94 30.39
CA ALA A 523 -0.73 6.07 31.42
C ALA A 523 -1.83 5.76 32.46
N TRP A 524 -1.90 4.51 32.90
CA TRP A 524 -2.79 4.05 33.96
C TRP A 524 -1.98 3.34 35.05
N PHE A 525 -2.31 3.62 36.31
CA PHE A 525 -1.64 3.01 37.46
C PHE A 525 -2.46 3.20 38.75
N HIS A 526 -2.13 2.41 39.77
CA HIS A 526 -2.70 2.60 41.12
C HIS A 526 -1.68 3.21 42.09
N THR A 527 -2.16 3.99 43.06
CA THR A 527 -1.35 4.50 44.18
C THR A 527 -2.01 4.21 45.53
N THR A 528 -1.21 4.13 46.59
CA THR A 528 -1.66 3.75 47.95
C THR A 528 -2.03 4.95 48.85
N ALA A 529 -2.09 6.16 48.31
CA ALA A 529 -2.37 7.41 49.05
C ALA A 529 -2.78 8.53 48.08
N ILE A 530 -3.39 9.62 48.62
CA ILE A 530 -3.70 10.86 47.91
C ILE A 530 -2.48 11.30 47.09
N ALA A 531 -2.59 11.20 45.77
CA ALA A 531 -1.46 11.32 44.85
C ALA A 531 -1.51 12.56 43.96
N GLU A 532 -2.64 13.29 43.92
CA GLU A 532 -2.93 14.39 42.98
C GLU A 532 -1.82 15.43 42.90
N ASP A 533 -1.53 16.16 44.00
CA ASP A 533 -0.49 17.21 44.02
C ASP A 533 0.89 16.70 43.56
N ARG A 534 1.22 15.45 43.90
CA ARG A 534 2.50 14.84 43.53
C ARG A 534 2.53 14.40 42.08
N ILE A 535 1.39 13.96 41.54
CA ILE A 535 1.22 13.66 40.13
C ILE A 535 1.37 14.96 39.34
N GLU A 536 0.63 16.02 39.68
CA GLU A 536 0.72 17.34 39.04
C GLU A 536 2.16 17.88 39.02
N ASP A 537 2.86 17.77 40.14
CA ASP A 537 4.28 18.12 40.25
C ASP A 537 5.16 17.37 39.25
N VAL A 538 4.98 16.05 39.13
CA VAL A 538 5.75 15.22 38.17
C VAL A 538 5.38 15.58 36.74
N LEU A 539 4.09 15.80 36.45
CA LEU A 539 3.67 16.24 35.12
C LEU A 539 4.37 17.55 34.77
N LYS A 540 4.41 18.50 35.69
CA LYS A 540 5.11 19.77 35.50
C LYS A 540 6.61 19.60 35.29
N ASP A 541 7.27 18.75 36.08
CA ASP A 541 8.71 18.49 35.98
C ASP A 541 9.07 17.83 34.62
N VAL A 542 8.23 16.91 34.14
CA VAL A 542 8.49 16.14 32.92
C VAL A 542 8.08 16.89 31.64
N SER A 543 6.98 17.63 31.69
CA SER A 543 6.37 18.28 30.52
C SER A 543 6.69 19.77 30.39
N GLY A 544 7.02 20.43 31.51
CA GLY A 544 7.13 21.88 31.61
C GLY A 544 5.79 22.63 31.61
N ILE A 545 4.65 21.93 31.67
CA ILE A 545 3.30 22.52 31.72
C ILE A 545 2.62 22.23 33.07
N GLY A 546 1.80 23.17 33.55
CA GLY A 546 0.93 22.92 34.69
C GLY A 546 -0.29 22.11 34.27
N VAL A 547 -0.66 21.12 35.07
CA VAL A 547 -1.87 20.31 34.93
C VAL A 547 -2.63 20.40 36.25
N ASP A 548 -3.96 20.47 36.19
CA ASP A 548 -4.85 20.46 37.36
C ASP A 548 -5.65 19.17 37.31
N CYS A 549 -5.42 18.26 38.26
CA CYS A 549 -6.11 16.97 38.38
C CYS A 549 -7.46 17.09 39.10
N ASN A 550 -7.81 18.28 39.60
CA ASN A 550 -9.01 18.55 40.41
C ASN A 550 -10.09 19.35 39.65
N ALA A 551 -9.91 19.57 38.35
CA ALA A 551 -10.72 20.46 37.51
C ALA A 551 -12.04 19.86 37.00
#